data_AF-A0A957YN19-F1
#
_entry.id   AF-A0A957YN19-F1
#
_cell.length_a   1.000
_cell.length_b   1.000
_cell.length_c   1.000
_cell.angle_alpha   90.00
_cell.angle_beta   90.00
_cell.angle_gamma   90.00
#
_symmetry.space_group_name_H-M   'P 1'
#
loop_
_entity.id
_entity.type
_entity.pdbx_description
1 polymer ?
#
loop_
_entity_poly.entity_id
_entity_poly.type
_entity_poly.pdbx_seq_one_letter_code
_entity_poly.pdbx_strand_id
1 'polypeptide(L)'
;MAFTKQDALDYHSSGRPGKLKIVPTKPMSTQRDLSLAYSPGVAIPVLEIAENPEDAFEYTAKGNLVAVISNGTAILGLGNRGALASKPVMEGKAVLFKRFADVDVFDIEVDTKDPAEMIRFCELIAPTFGG
;
A
#
# COMPACT_ATOMS: atom_id res chain seq x y z
N MET A 1 -24.95 -12.20 -17.61
CA MET A 1 -23.79 -11.77 -16.81
C MET A 1 -23.65 -12.73 -15.64
N ALA A 2 -22.42 -13.00 -15.19
CA ALA A 2 -22.14 -13.95 -14.11
C ALA A 2 -22.42 -13.42 -12.69
N PHE A 3 -22.83 -12.15 -12.55
CA PHE A 3 -23.15 -11.51 -11.27
C PHE A 3 -24.10 -10.32 -11.48
N THR A 4 -24.78 -9.89 -10.42
CA THR A 4 -25.64 -8.71 -10.37
C THR A 4 -24.90 -7.47 -9.84
N LYS A 5 -25.47 -6.27 -10.03
CA LYS A 5 -24.93 -5.04 -9.41
C LYS A 5 -24.81 -5.18 -7.89
N GLN A 6 -25.79 -5.82 -7.24
CA GLN A 6 -25.80 -5.95 -5.80
C GLN A 6 -24.67 -6.89 -5.33
N ASP A 7 -24.44 -7.99 -6.04
CA ASP A 7 -23.33 -8.93 -5.72
C ASP A 7 -21.97 -8.19 -5.67
N ALA A 8 -21.73 -7.29 -6.62
CA ALA A 8 -20.50 -6.50 -6.67
C ALA A 8 -20.39 -5.51 -5.51
N LEU A 9 -21.49 -4.89 -5.08
CA LEU A 9 -21.52 -3.95 -3.96
C LEU A 9 -21.36 -4.68 -2.62
N ASP A 10 -22.05 -5.80 -2.46
CA ASP A 10 -21.97 -6.64 -1.27
C ASP A 10 -20.56 -7.23 -1.10
N TYR A 11 -19.92 -7.64 -2.20
CA TYR A 11 -18.52 -8.08 -2.19
C TYR A 11 -17.55 -7.02 -1.62
N HIS A 12 -17.79 -5.73 -1.87
CA HIS A 12 -16.91 -4.66 -1.39
C HIS A 12 -17.30 -4.12 0.00
N SER A 13 -18.51 -4.39 0.49
CA SER A 13 -19.05 -3.77 1.71
C SER A 13 -19.29 -4.75 2.86
N SER A 14 -19.55 -6.02 2.57
CA SER A 14 -19.89 -7.02 3.59
C SER A 14 -18.69 -7.35 4.50
N GLY A 15 -18.96 -7.50 5.80
CA GLY A 15 -17.92 -7.76 6.79
C GLY A 15 -17.03 -6.54 7.03
N ARG A 16 -15.75 -6.61 6.62
CA ARG A 16 -14.82 -5.48 6.64
C ARG A 16 -14.80 -4.87 5.23
N PRO A 17 -15.24 -3.61 5.04
CA PRO A 17 -15.24 -2.96 3.73
C PRO A 17 -13.85 -2.87 3.09
N GLY A 18 -13.85 -2.85 1.76
CA GLY A 18 -12.64 -2.87 0.95
C GLY A 18 -12.03 -4.27 0.84
N LYS A 19 -10.91 -4.37 0.13
CA LYS A 19 -10.27 -5.66 -0.18
C LYS A 19 -8.92 -5.88 0.49
N LEU A 20 -8.47 -4.90 1.28
CA LEU A 20 -7.15 -4.89 1.90
C LEU A 20 -7.21 -4.89 3.43
N LYS A 21 -6.21 -5.50 4.04
CA LYS A 21 -5.91 -5.42 5.47
C LYS A 21 -4.41 -5.46 5.67
N ILE A 22 -3.92 -4.79 6.71
CA ILE A 22 -2.55 -4.89 7.17
C ILE A 22 -2.50 -5.93 8.27
N VAL A 23 -1.53 -6.85 8.20
CA VAL A 23 -1.31 -7.87 9.21
C VAL A 23 0.16 -7.81 9.64
N PRO A 24 0.46 -7.75 10.96
CA PRO A 24 1.81 -7.81 11.47
C PRO A 24 2.52 -9.11 11.08
N THR A 25 3.80 -9.02 10.72
CA THR A 25 4.63 -10.19 10.36
C THR A 25 5.51 -10.69 11.51
N LYS A 26 5.66 -9.90 12.59
CA LYS A 26 6.46 -10.23 13.77
C LYS A 26 5.55 -10.48 14.99
N PRO A 27 5.98 -11.31 15.96
CA PRO A 27 5.27 -11.47 17.23
C PRO A 27 5.07 -10.13 17.95
N MET A 28 3.96 -10.01 18.68
CA MET A 28 3.61 -8.81 19.46
C MET A 28 2.83 -9.18 20.73
N SER A 29 3.02 -10.39 21.27
CA SER A 29 2.21 -10.92 22.37
C SER A 29 2.85 -10.73 23.75
N THR A 30 4.15 -10.47 23.81
CA THR A 30 4.88 -10.28 25.06
C THR A 30 5.43 -8.86 25.20
N GLN A 31 5.77 -8.47 26.44
CA GLN A 31 6.46 -7.20 26.69
C GLN A 31 7.79 -7.11 25.92
N ARG A 32 8.51 -8.24 25.82
CA ARG A 32 9.74 -8.33 25.03
C ARG A 32 9.45 -8.04 23.56
N ASP A 33 8.43 -8.67 22.98
CA ASP A 33 8.08 -8.43 21.58
C ASP A 33 7.74 -6.96 21.31
N LEU A 34 6.94 -6.34 22.18
CA LEU A 34 6.58 -4.93 22.07
C LEU A 34 7.80 -4.01 22.20
N SER A 35 8.75 -4.36 23.08
CA SER A 35 10.00 -3.61 23.23
C SER A 35 10.95 -3.72 22.02
N LEU A 36 10.81 -4.77 21.20
CA LEU A 36 11.55 -4.96 19.95
C LEU A 36 10.84 -4.30 18.77
N ALA A 37 9.52 -4.46 18.67
CA ALA A 37 8.70 -3.88 17.62
C ALA A 37 8.61 -2.35 17.71
N TYR A 38 8.82 -1.79 18.90
CA TYR A 38 8.80 -0.35 19.14
C TYR A 38 9.93 0.05 20.10
N SER A 39 9.73 1.07 20.94
CA SER A 39 10.75 1.54 21.85
C SER A 39 11.07 0.54 22.98
N PRO A 40 12.35 0.36 23.35
CA PRO A 40 13.52 1.04 22.78
C PRO A 40 14.14 0.33 21.56
N GLY A 41 13.74 -0.91 21.25
CA GLY A 41 14.41 -1.77 20.27
C GLY A 41 14.42 -1.23 18.84
N VAL A 42 13.35 -0.55 18.42
CA VAL A 42 13.25 0.05 17.08
C VAL A 42 14.31 1.10 16.80
N ALA A 43 14.95 1.68 17.83
CA ALA A 43 16.02 2.65 17.65
C ALA A 43 17.25 2.03 16.96
N ILE A 44 17.49 0.73 17.13
CA ILE A 44 18.64 0.02 16.55
C ILE A 44 18.58 0.04 15.02
N PRO A 45 17.54 -0.53 14.34
CA PRO A 45 17.47 -0.47 12.88
C PRO A 45 17.37 0.96 12.33
N VAL A 46 16.84 1.92 13.09
CA VAL A 46 16.85 3.33 12.69
C VAL A 46 18.28 3.87 12.58
N LEU A 47 19.15 3.58 13.54
CA LEU A 47 20.54 4.02 13.51
C LEU A 47 21.33 3.31 12.41
N GLU A 48 21.14 2.00 12.23
CA GLU A 48 21.79 1.25 11.14
C GLU A 48 21.42 1.84 9.76
N ILE A 49 20.13 2.12 9.51
CA ILE A 49 19.67 2.74 8.25
C ILE A 49 20.21 4.16 8.08
N ALA A 50 20.38 4.91 9.18
CA ALA A 50 20.95 6.26 9.13
C ALA A 50 22.44 6.24 8.73
N GLU A 51 23.17 5.18 9.13
CA GLU A 51 24.57 4.96 8.73
C GLU A 51 24.67 4.39 7.31
N ASN A 52 23.78 3.47 6.94
CA ASN A 52 23.73 2.83 5.63
C ASN A 52 22.28 2.76 5.09
N PRO A 53 21.87 3.69 4.22
CA PRO A 53 20.49 3.76 3.71
C PRO A 53 20.00 2.50 2.98
N GLU A 54 20.89 1.68 2.41
CA GLU A 54 20.52 0.42 1.74
C GLU A 54 19.95 -0.61 2.72
N ASP A 55 20.27 -0.53 4.01
CA ASP A 55 19.75 -1.45 5.03
C ASP A 55 18.24 -1.29 5.26
N ALA A 56 17.62 -0.26 4.67
CA ALA A 56 16.16 -0.17 4.58
C ALA A 56 15.55 -1.38 3.86
N PHE A 57 16.27 -2.00 2.92
CA PHE A 57 15.83 -3.23 2.24
C PHE A 57 15.96 -4.48 3.13
N GLU A 58 16.84 -4.47 4.13
CA GLU A 58 17.04 -5.59 5.07
C GLU A 58 16.10 -5.50 6.27
N TYR A 59 15.99 -4.31 6.88
CA TYR A 59 15.30 -4.13 8.17
C TYR A 59 13.86 -3.64 8.05
N THR A 60 13.34 -3.44 6.84
CA THR A 60 11.96 -2.99 6.63
C THR A 60 11.25 -3.80 5.54
N ALA A 61 9.95 -3.52 5.35
CA ALA A 61 9.18 -4.12 4.27
C ALA A 61 9.49 -3.54 2.88
N LYS A 62 10.36 -2.52 2.77
CA LYS A 62 10.63 -1.77 1.52
C LYS A 62 10.91 -2.70 0.34
N GLY A 63 11.70 -3.76 0.53
CA GLY A 63 12.05 -4.69 -0.55
C GLY A 63 10.89 -5.47 -1.16
N ASN A 64 9.76 -5.61 -0.46
CA ASN A 64 8.56 -6.29 -0.97
C ASN A 64 7.35 -5.35 -1.16
N LEU A 65 7.50 -4.06 -0.82
CA LEU A 65 6.39 -3.10 -0.79
C LEU A 65 6.37 -2.22 -2.04
N VAL A 66 5.28 -2.29 -2.79
CA VAL A 66 5.06 -1.54 -4.03
C VAL A 66 3.93 -0.51 -3.88
N ALA A 67 4.07 0.65 -4.52
CA ALA A 67 3.00 1.65 -4.60
C ALA A 67 2.16 1.49 -5.88
N VAL A 68 0.84 1.34 -5.73
CA VAL A 68 -0.09 1.47 -6.86
C VAL A 68 -0.71 2.87 -6.82
N ILE A 69 -0.14 3.78 -7.60
CA ILE A 69 -0.51 5.20 -7.57
C ILE A 69 -1.42 5.56 -8.75
N SER A 70 -2.51 6.29 -8.49
CA SER A 70 -3.46 6.73 -9.52
C SER A 70 -4.14 8.04 -9.11
N ASN A 71 -4.40 8.91 -10.09
CA ASN A 71 -5.26 10.08 -9.91
C ASN A 71 -6.69 9.88 -10.49
N GLY A 72 -6.99 8.67 -10.95
CA GLY A 72 -8.33 8.29 -11.42
C GLY A 72 -8.80 8.99 -12.70
N THR A 73 -7.87 9.56 -13.47
CA THR A 73 -8.18 10.22 -14.75
C THR A 73 -8.48 9.24 -15.90
N ALA A 74 -8.06 7.97 -15.77
CA ALA A 74 -8.31 6.89 -16.73
C ALA A 74 -8.60 5.55 -16.03
N ILE A 75 -9.83 5.39 -15.52
CA ILE A 75 -10.23 4.18 -14.79
C ILE A 75 -10.87 3.19 -15.77
N LEU A 76 -10.09 2.19 -16.22
CA LEU A 76 -10.57 1.16 -17.16
C LEU A 76 -11.20 1.81 -18.40
N GLY A 77 -12.39 1.38 -18.81
CA GLY A 77 -13.20 2.03 -19.86
C GLY A 77 -14.13 3.13 -19.35
N LEU A 78 -14.04 3.53 -18.07
CA LEU A 78 -14.96 4.50 -17.44
C LEU A 78 -14.49 5.95 -17.57
N GLY A 79 -13.27 6.16 -18.06
CA GLY A 79 -12.65 7.47 -18.22
C GLY A 79 -12.28 8.11 -16.88
N ASN A 80 -12.36 9.45 -16.84
CA ASN A 80 -12.04 10.23 -15.66
C ASN A 80 -13.20 10.22 -14.66
N ARG A 81 -13.00 9.61 -13.47
CA ARG A 81 -13.95 9.66 -12.35
C ARG A 81 -13.34 10.21 -11.06
N GLY A 82 -12.09 10.68 -11.12
CA GLY A 82 -11.35 11.22 -9.98
C GLY A 82 -10.70 10.15 -9.11
N ALA A 83 -9.79 10.59 -8.24
CA ALA A 83 -8.92 9.74 -7.45
C ALA A 83 -9.70 8.76 -6.56
N LEU A 84 -10.68 9.24 -5.78
CA LEU A 84 -11.49 8.41 -4.89
C LEU A 84 -12.27 7.30 -5.61
N ALA A 85 -12.84 7.60 -6.77
CA ALA A 85 -13.56 6.60 -7.56
C ALA A 85 -12.63 5.51 -8.13
N SER A 86 -11.31 5.76 -8.20
CA SER A 86 -10.33 4.78 -8.63
C SER A 86 -9.96 3.77 -7.55
N LYS A 87 -10.24 4.06 -6.27
CA LYS A 87 -9.84 3.25 -5.12
C LYS A 87 -10.22 1.77 -5.24
N PRO A 88 -11.47 1.39 -5.59
CA PRO A 88 -11.79 -0.02 -5.76
C PRO A 88 -10.93 -0.70 -6.84
N VAL A 89 -10.51 0.00 -7.89
CA VAL A 89 -9.64 -0.60 -8.91
C VAL A 89 -8.22 -0.77 -8.37
N MET A 90 -7.69 0.20 -7.61
CA MET A 90 -6.33 0.14 -7.08
C MET A 90 -6.20 -0.93 -5.98
N GLU A 91 -7.17 -1.05 -5.07
CA GLU A 91 -7.25 -2.19 -4.14
C GLU A 91 -7.31 -3.53 -4.89
N GLY A 92 -8.03 -3.57 -6.02
CA GLY A 92 -8.10 -4.75 -6.88
C GLY A 92 -6.73 -5.14 -7.42
N LYS A 93 -5.95 -4.16 -7.91
CA LYS A 93 -4.57 -4.40 -8.35
C LYS A 93 -3.69 -4.92 -7.21
N ALA A 94 -3.78 -4.31 -6.02
CA ALA A 94 -3.04 -4.75 -4.84
C ALA A 94 -3.31 -6.22 -4.49
N VAL A 95 -4.58 -6.66 -4.53
CA VAL A 95 -4.95 -8.07 -4.32
C VAL A 95 -4.33 -8.99 -5.38
N LEU A 96 -4.25 -8.56 -6.64
CA LEU A 96 -3.63 -9.36 -7.70
C LEU A 96 -2.12 -9.49 -7.50
N PHE A 97 -1.42 -8.39 -7.16
CA PHE A 97 0.02 -8.42 -6.81
C PHE A 97 0.29 -9.41 -5.69
N LYS A 98 -0.48 -9.32 -4.60
CA LYS A 98 -0.31 -10.23 -3.47
C LYS A 98 -0.63 -11.68 -3.82
N ARG A 99 -1.74 -11.92 -4.52
CA ARG A 99 -2.22 -13.28 -4.82
C ARG A 99 -1.30 -14.05 -5.76
N PHE A 100 -0.69 -13.37 -6.74
CA PHE A 100 0.06 -13.99 -7.83
C PHE A 100 1.58 -13.85 -7.71
N ALA A 101 2.08 -12.86 -6.98
CA ALA A 101 3.52 -12.60 -6.86
C ALA A 101 4.01 -12.43 -5.41
N ASP A 102 3.12 -12.55 -4.41
CA ASP A 102 3.42 -12.30 -2.99
C ASP A 102 3.96 -10.89 -2.69
N VAL A 103 3.70 -9.92 -3.58
CA VAL A 103 4.10 -8.52 -3.42
C VAL A 103 3.10 -7.78 -2.55
N ASP A 104 3.60 -7.07 -1.54
CA ASP A 104 2.78 -6.21 -0.69
C ASP A 104 2.56 -4.86 -1.37
N VAL A 105 1.36 -4.30 -1.27
CA VAL A 105 0.99 -3.08 -1.98
C VAL A 105 0.24 -2.11 -1.08
N PHE A 106 0.59 -0.83 -1.18
CA PHE A 106 -0.32 0.26 -0.83
C PHE A 106 -0.85 0.93 -2.09
N ASP A 107 -2.19 1.00 -2.18
CA ASP A 107 -2.86 1.85 -3.14
C ASP A 107 -2.86 3.31 -2.66
N ILE A 108 -2.51 4.23 -3.56
CA ILE A 108 -2.45 5.65 -3.26
C ILE A 108 -3.19 6.45 -4.33
N GLU A 109 -4.34 6.99 -3.91
CA GLU A 109 -5.16 7.88 -4.71
C GLU A 109 -4.70 9.35 -4.53
N VAL A 110 -4.12 9.94 -5.58
CA VAL A 110 -3.64 11.33 -5.54
C VAL A 110 -4.63 12.23 -6.25
N ASP A 111 -5.27 13.16 -5.52
CA ASP A 111 -6.28 14.06 -6.08
C ASP A 111 -5.63 15.28 -6.77
N THR A 112 -4.85 15.01 -7.82
CA THR A 112 -4.28 16.04 -8.69
C THR A 112 -4.40 15.69 -10.16
N LYS A 113 -4.59 16.71 -10.99
CA LYS A 113 -4.51 16.61 -12.45
C LYS A 113 -3.21 17.22 -12.99
N ASP A 114 -2.42 17.87 -12.14
CA ASP A 114 -1.13 18.44 -12.52
C ASP A 114 -0.06 17.33 -12.54
N PRO A 115 0.55 17.04 -13.71
CA PRO A 115 1.64 16.09 -13.79
C PRO A 115 2.83 16.45 -12.89
N ALA A 116 3.13 17.73 -12.69
CA ALA A 116 4.24 18.17 -11.85
C ALA A 116 4.00 17.82 -10.37
N GLU A 117 2.78 18.01 -9.88
CA GLU A 117 2.38 17.60 -8.53
C GLU A 117 2.42 16.08 -8.37
N MET A 118 1.97 15.33 -9.38
CA MET A 118 2.04 13.86 -9.37
C MET A 118 3.49 13.35 -9.33
N ILE A 119 4.38 13.91 -10.15
CA ILE A 119 5.81 13.55 -10.16
C ILE A 119 6.42 13.85 -8.79
N ARG A 120 6.20 15.07 -8.28
CA ARG A 120 6.73 15.47 -6.98
C ARG A 120 6.19 14.62 -5.84
N PHE A 121 4.92 14.23 -5.91
CA PHE A 121 4.33 13.30 -4.96
C PHE A 121 5.08 11.97 -4.96
N CYS A 122 5.28 11.36 -6.13
CA CYS A 122 6.03 10.11 -6.28
C CYS A 122 7.47 10.22 -5.73
N GLU A 123 8.18 11.32 -6.02
CA GLU A 123 9.53 11.57 -5.51
C GLU A 123 9.57 11.60 -3.97
N LEU A 124 8.60 12.28 -3.35
CA LEU A 124 8.56 12.44 -1.89
C LEU A 124 8.27 11.13 -1.14
N ILE A 125 7.50 10.22 -1.74
CA ILE A 125 7.12 8.96 -1.10
C ILE A 125 8.02 7.78 -1.46
N ALA A 126 8.90 7.94 -2.47
CA ALA A 126 9.81 6.90 -2.95
C ALA A 126 10.63 6.20 -1.85
N PRO A 127 11.07 6.85 -0.74
CA PRO A 127 11.75 6.16 0.35
C PRO A 127 10.96 5.00 0.97
N THR A 128 9.62 5.01 0.92
CA THR A 128 8.76 3.95 1.48
C THR A 128 8.74 2.67 0.64
N PHE A 129 8.86 2.78 -0.68
CA PHE A 129 8.53 1.71 -1.63
C PHE A 129 9.78 1.13 -2.30
N GLY A 130 9.77 -0.16 -2.58
CA GLY A 130 10.77 -0.83 -3.42
C GLY A 130 10.47 -0.70 -4.92
N GLY A 131 9.23 -0.35 -5.28
CA GLY A 131 8.78 -0.14 -6.66
C GLY A 131 7.39 0.46 -6.78
#